data_AF-D1QS34-F1
#
_entry.id   AF-D1QS34-F1
#
_cell.length_a   1.000
_cell.length_b   1.000
_cell.length_c   1.000
_cell.angle_alpha   90.00
_cell.angle_beta   90.00
_cell.angle_gamma   90.00
#
_symmetry.space_group_name_H-M   'P 1'
#
loop_
_entity.id
_entity.type
_entity.pdbx_description
1 polymer ?
#
loop_
_entity_poly.entity_id
_entity_poly.type
_entity_poly.pdbx_seq_one_letter_code
_entity_poly.pdbx_strand_id
1 'polypeptide(L)'
;MKRKNISVVFVATLLAFSSVVKAQTVKSPDGNVVLSFSLKEGGMPTYEMNYKNKSVIKPSRLGLEPARDKHASKGLNETDLMERFIEMGYKLSSFDETWKPVWGETSTIRNHYNELEVDLNQPNSKRNIVIRFRVYNDGMGLRYEFPQQNALNYFIVKREHTQFAMVGDHTAFWLSGDYDTQEYETQISKLSEIRGKMKAAITDNPSQTQFSPTGVQTSLQMKTANGLYINIHEAALVNYPTMHLNLDDKNMVFKSWLTSDAVGNKAYVQTPFCTPWRTVIVSDDARQMLASNLILNLNEPCKLTDTSWIHPIKYCGVWWEMIASGKPWSYTFELPSVHLGITNYTKVKPNGLHPANTENVKRYIDFAAKNGLQEVLVEGWNVGWEDWFGHWKESVFDFVTPYPDFDIKYLNEYAHFRGVKLMIHHETSGSTTNYERHLEEAYKLMRMPVFRYS
;
A
#
# COMPACT_ATOMS: atom_id res chain seq x y z
N MET A 1 92.80 -6.91 -8.80
CA MET A 1 91.65 -7.78 -9.16
C MET A 1 90.55 -7.64 -8.11
N LYS A 2 89.49 -6.86 -8.38
CA LYS A 2 88.32 -6.73 -7.49
C LYS A 2 87.17 -7.52 -8.11
N ARG A 3 86.66 -8.54 -7.39
CA ARG A 3 85.48 -9.33 -7.77
C ARG A 3 84.22 -8.50 -7.49
N LYS A 4 83.34 -8.34 -8.49
CA LYS A 4 81.99 -7.81 -8.32
C LYS A 4 81.02 -8.99 -8.19
N ASN A 5 80.33 -9.07 -7.06
CA ASN A 5 79.19 -9.97 -6.88
C ASN A 5 77.95 -9.32 -7.49
N ILE A 6 77.26 -10.04 -8.38
CA ILE A 6 75.97 -9.65 -8.94
C ILE A 6 74.91 -10.38 -8.11
N SER A 7 74.16 -9.62 -7.32
CA SER A 7 72.98 -10.12 -6.62
C SER A 7 71.77 -10.03 -7.55
N VAL A 8 71.19 -11.18 -7.89
CA VAL A 8 69.92 -11.30 -8.63
C VAL A 8 68.79 -11.15 -7.61
N VAL A 9 68.00 -10.09 -7.72
CA VAL A 9 66.77 -9.88 -6.94
C VAL A 9 65.61 -10.52 -7.70
N PHE A 10 65.02 -11.56 -7.11
CA PHE A 10 63.81 -12.22 -7.61
C PHE A 10 62.60 -11.40 -7.13
N VAL A 11 61.96 -10.67 -8.04
CA VAL A 11 60.69 -9.97 -7.75
C VAL A 11 59.55 -10.97 -7.91
N ALA A 12 58.98 -11.41 -6.78
CA ALA A 12 57.79 -12.23 -6.75
C ALA A 12 56.55 -11.36 -7.03
N THR A 13 55.97 -11.50 -8.21
CA THR A 13 54.73 -10.82 -8.61
C THR A 13 53.56 -11.48 -7.87
N LEU A 14 52.99 -10.81 -6.87
CA LEU A 14 51.72 -11.20 -6.26
C LEU A 14 50.59 -11.06 -7.30
N LEU A 15 50.14 -12.18 -7.85
CA LEU A 15 48.85 -12.28 -8.54
C LEU A 15 47.75 -12.18 -7.48
N ALA A 16 47.21 -10.98 -7.31
CA ALA A 16 45.98 -10.76 -6.57
C ALA A 16 44.84 -11.44 -7.34
N PHE A 17 44.44 -12.63 -6.90
CA PHE A 17 43.17 -13.25 -7.30
C PHE A 17 42.06 -12.33 -6.81
N SER A 18 41.52 -11.51 -7.70
CA SER A 18 40.24 -10.85 -7.49
C SER A 18 39.18 -11.94 -7.48
N SER A 19 38.59 -12.18 -6.31
CA SER A 19 37.37 -12.98 -6.20
C SER A 19 36.29 -12.28 -7.03
N VAL A 20 36.02 -12.80 -8.21
CA VAL A 20 34.91 -12.34 -9.06
C VAL A 20 33.63 -12.65 -8.30
N VAL A 21 33.05 -11.63 -7.68
CA VAL A 21 31.69 -11.72 -7.11
C VAL A 21 30.75 -12.02 -8.26
N LYS A 22 30.16 -13.22 -8.26
CA LYS A 22 29.24 -13.68 -9.29
C LYS A 22 27.90 -12.96 -9.08
N ALA A 23 27.68 -11.86 -9.80
CA ALA A 23 26.42 -11.12 -9.77
C ALA A 23 25.45 -11.69 -10.81
N GLN A 24 24.22 -11.97 -10.40
CA GLN A 24 23.15 -12.37 -11.32
C GLN A 24 22.50 -11.13 -11.88
N THR A 25 22.44 -11.02 -13.20
CA THR A 25 21.90 -9.84 -13.89
C THR A 25 20.66 -10.22 -14.69
N VAL A 26 19.62 -9.40 -14.58
CA VAL A 26 18.42 -9.47 -15.42
C VAL A 26 18.16 -8.10 -16.03
N LYS A 27 17.86 -8.08 -17.32
CA LYS A 27 17.53 -6.87 -18.07
C LYS A 27 16.05 -6.86 -18.38
N SER A 28 15.44 -5.69 -18.42
CA SER A 28 14.14 -5.47 -19.05
C SER A 28 14.12 -5.95 -20.51
N PRO A 29 12.93 -6.20 -21.08
CA PRO A 29 12.79 -6.59 -22.48
C PRO A 29 13.46 -5.65 -23.48
N ASP A 30 13.44 -4.33 -23.26
CA ASP A 30 14.13 -3.35 -24.11
C ASP A 30 15.60 -3.11 -23.72
N GLY A 31 16.06 -3.72 -22.62
CA GLY A 31 17.41 -3.59 -22.10
C GLY A 31 17.73 -2.29 -21.37
N ASN A 32 16.78 -1.36 -21.22
CA ASN A 32 17.02 -0.05 -20.61
C ASN A 32 17.13 -0.14 -19.09
N VAL A 33 16.27 -0.93 -18.44
CA VAL A 33 16.41 -1.28 -17.02
C VAL A 33 17.30 -2.51 -16.89
N VAL A 34 18.31 -2.42 -16.01
CA VAL A 34 19.21 -3.51 -15.66
C VAL A 34 19.23 -3.65 -14.14
N LEU A 35 18.89 -4.84 -13.63
CA LEU A 35 18.96 -5.18 -12.22
C LEU A 35 20.05 -6.24 -12.00
N SER A 36 20.88 -6.00 -10.99
CA SER A 36 21.94 -6.92 -10.57
C SER A 36 21.72 -7.34 -9.12
N PHE A 37 21.71 -8.64 -8.87
CA PHE A 37 21.69 -9.25 -7.55
C PHE A 37 23.07 -9.82 -7.20
N SER A 38 23.49 -9.70 -5.95
CA SER A 38 24.67 -10.40 -5.44
C SER A 38 24.61 -10.62 -3.93
N LEU A 39 25.31 -11.65 -3.45
CA LEU A 39 25.66 -11.79 -2.04
C LEU A 39 26.96 -11.04 -1.76
N LYS A 40 26.93 -10.04 -0.87
CA LYS A 40 28.13 -9.36 -0.37
C LYS A 40 28.80 -10.18 0.74
N GLU A 41 29.87 -9.63 1.30
CA GLU A 41 30.60 -10.22 2.43
C GLU A 41 29.63 -10.66 3.54
N GLY A 42 29.88 -11.85 4.09
CA GLY A 42 29.00 -12.47 5.07
C GLY A 42 27.72 -13.08 4.51
N GLY A 43 27.53 -13.16 3.19
CA GLY A 43 26.33 -13.76 2.57
C GLY A 43 25.11 -12.85 2.67
N MET A 44 25.33 -11.53 2.56
CA MET A 44 24.29 -10.51 2.67
C MET A 44 23.63 -10.26 1.30
N PRO A 45 22.32 -10.51 1.14
CA PRO A 45 21.62 -10.28 -0.13
C PRO A 45 21.56 -8.79 -0.45
N THR A 46 21.99 -8.44 -1.66
CA THR A 46 22.00 -7.07 -2.16
C THR A 46 21.55 -7.00 -3.60
N TYR A 47 20.92 -5.89 -3.97
CA TYR A 47 20.58 -5.57 -5.35
C TYR A 47 20.97 -4.13 -5.71
N GLU A 48 21.09 -3.87 -7.00
CA GLU A 48 21.22 -2.53 -7.57
C GLU A 48 20.44 -2.46 -8.89
N MET A 49 20.10 -1.24 -9.31
CA MET A 49 19.29 -1.01 -10.51
C MET A 49 19.83 0.19 -11.29
N ASN A 50 19.98 0.00 -12.60
CA ASN A 50 20.36 1.03 -13.56
C ASN A 50 19.24 1.23 -14.60
N TYR A 51 19.10 2.46 -15.10
CA TYR A 51 18.23 2.83 -16.21
C TYR A 51 19.03 3.60 -17.27
N LYS A 52 19.07 3.10 -18.51
CA LYS A 52 19.87 3.67 -19.61
C LYS A 52 21.31 3.97 -19.19
N ASN A 53 21.96 3.00 -18.53
CA ASN A 53 23.31 3.08 -17.95
C ASN A 53 23.52 4.13 -16.84
N LYS A 54 22.45 4.77 -16.32
CA LYS A 54 22.49 5.63 -15.14
C LYS A 54 22.06 4.83 -13.91
N SER A 55 22.79 4.96 -12.81
CA SER A 55 22.36 4.34 -11.55
C SER A 55 21.08 4.98 -11.03
N VAL A 56 20.14 4.14 -10.61
CA VAL A 56 18.83 4.50 -10.02
C VAL A 56 18.83 4.10 -8.55
N ILE A 57 19.17 2.84 -8.28
CA ILE A 57 19.34 2.28 -6.95
C ILE A 57 20.79 1.81 -6.81
N LYS A 58 21.52 2.39 -5.85
CA LYS A 58 22.84 1.92 -5.43
C LYS A 58 22.73 0.56 -4.73
N PRO A 59 23.82 -0.19 -4.54
CA PRO A 59 23.83 -1.43 -3.76
C PRO A 59 23.02 -1.31 -2.46
N SER A 60 21.89 -2.03 -2.43
CA SER A 60 20.86 -1.93 -1.42
C SER A 60 20.63 -3.29 -0.79
N ARG A 61 20.63 -3.34 0.54
CA ARG A 61 20.47 -4.59 1.30
C ARG A 61 19.01 -5.06 1.29
N LEU A 62 18.85 -6.37 1.37
CA LEU A 62 17.57 -7.06 1.49
C LEU A 62 17.60 -7.96 2.71
N GLY A 63 16.43 -8.20 3.31
CA GLY A 63 16.26 -9.15 4.39
C GLY A 63 15.21 -8.75 5.41
N LEU A 64 14.92 -9.68 6.32
CA LEU A 64 13.97 -9.51 7.40
C LEU A 64 14.60 -9.87 8.74
N GLU A 65 14.12 -9.23 9.80
CA GLU A 65 14.44 -9.56 11.18
C GLU A 65 13.19 -10.15 11.82
N PRO A 66 13.12 -11.49 12.01
CA PRO A 66 12.07 -12.10 12.79
C PRO A 66 12.23 -11.81 14.29
N ALA A 67 11.12 -11.74 15.02
CA ALA A 67 11.12 -11.63 16.47
C ALA A 67 11.55 -12.95 17.14
N ARG A 68 12.30 -12.84 18.23
CA ARG A 68 12.54 -13.96 19.15
C ARG A 68 11.31 -14.14 20.03
N ASP A 69 10.42 -15.01 19.62
CA ASP A 69 9.14 -15.24 20.28
C ASP A 69 8.88 -16.75 20.44
N LYS A 70 8.27 -17.16 21.55
CA LYS A 70 7.96 -18.58 21.84
C LYS A 70 7.04 -19.23 20.81
N HIS A 71 6.26 -18.44 20.05
CA HIS A 71 5.35 -18.90 19.01
C HIS A 71 6.02 -18.99 17.61
N ALA A 72 7.25 -18.50 17.45
CA ALA A 72 8.00 -18.66 16.22
C ALA A 72 8.57 -20.09 16.08
N SER A 73 8.84 -20.54 14.86
CA SER A 73 9.33 -21.89 14.55
C SER A 73 10.64 -22.24 15.28
N LYS A 74 11.48 -21.24 15.53
CA LYS A 74 12.73 -21.38 16.30
C LYS A 74 12.64 -20.82 17.72
N GLY A 75 11.45 -20.42 18.15
CA GLY A 75 11.21 -19.91 19.50
C GLY A 75 12.10 -18.70 19.83
N LEU A 76 12.62 -18.69 21.06
CA LEU A 76 13.56 -17.69 21.54
C LEU A 76 14.96 -17.79 20.87
N ASN A 77 15.25 -18.87 20.14
CA ASN A 77 16.49 -19.06 19.40
C ASN A 77 16.40 -18.50 17.97
N GLU A 78 15.38 -17.69 17.68
CA GLU A 78 15.21 -17.11 16.36
C GLU A 78 16.37 -16.15 16.00
N THR A 79 16.75 -16.20 14.72
CA THR A 79 17.84 -15.41 14.14
C THR A 79 17.35 -14.65 12.90
N ASP A 80 18.05 -13.58 12.55
CA ASP A 80 17.74 -12.77 11.39
C ASP A 80 17.78 -13.56 10.06
N LEU A 81 17.02 -13.07 9.08
CA LEU A 81 17.06 -13.44 7.67
C LEU A 81 17.74 -12.31 6.87
N MET A 82 18.89 -11.83 7.34
CA MET A 82 19.61 -10.68 6.76
C MET A 82 20.93 -11.06 6.08
N GLU A 83 21.61 -12.08 6.59
CA GLU A 83 22.96 -12.46 6.17
C GLU A 83 23.18 -13.96 6.36
N ARG A 84 24.41 -14.43 6.08
CA ARG A 84 24.84 -15.83 6.15
C ARG A 84 24.09 -16.72 5.17
N PHE A 85 23.62 -16.14 4.07
CA PHE A 85 23.06 -16.89 2.97
C PHE A 85 24.16 -17.40 2.04
N ILE A 86 23.87 -18.53 1.41
CA ILE A 86 24.54 -19.02 0.21
C ILE A 86 23.51 -19.10 -0.91
N GLU A 87 23.93 -18.81 -2.14
CA GLU A 87 23.10 -19.00 -3.33
C GLU A 87 23.09 -20.50 -3.68
N MET A 88 21.89 -21.08 -3.72
CA MET A 88 21.69 -22.47 -4.11
C MET A 88 21.46 -22.63 -5.61
N GLY A 89 20.90 -21.59 -6.23
CA GLY A 89 20.57 -21.56 -7.63
C GLY A 89 19.84 -20.26 -8.00
N TYR A 90 19.63 -20.08 -9.29
CA TYR A 90 18.78 -19.02 -9.80
C TYR A 90 18.09 -19.48 -11.08
N LYS A 91 16.94 -18.87 -11.40
CA LYS A 91 16.19 -19.11 -12.63
C LYS A 91 15.88 -17.78 -13.31
N LEU A 92 16.17 -17.73 -14.61
CA LEU A 92 15.73 -16.65 -15.49
C LEU A 92 14.53 -17.12 -16.30
N SER A 93 13.55 -16.24 -16.44
CA SER A 93 12.39 -16.48 -17.33
C SER A 93 11.87 -15.16 -17.90
N SER A 94 10.95 -15.25 -18.84
CA SER A 94 10.24 -14.10 -19.40
C SER A 94 8.74 -14.38 -19.42
N PHE A 95 7.95 -13.31 -19.41
CA PHE A 95 6.50 -13.36 -19.50
C PHE A 95 6.03 -12.20 -20.36
N ASP A 96 5.13 -12.48 -21.32
CA ASP A 96 4.58 -11.48 -22.23
C ASP A 96 3.15 -11.84 -22.59
N GLU A 97 2.19 -11.28 -21.87
CA GLU A 97 0.76 -11.50 -22.10
C GLU A 97 0.01 -10.19 -22.02
N THR A 98 -1.22 -10.18 -22.53
CA THR A 98 -2.11 -9.01 -22.44
C THR A 98 -3.44 -9.42 -21.81
N TRP A 99 -3.91 -8.59 -20.88
CA TRP A 99 -5.16 -8.80 -20.16
C TRP A 99 -6.08 -7.57 -20.30
N LYS A 100 -7.36 -7.76 -19.99
CA LYS A 100 -8.39 -6.72 -20.06
C LYS A 100 -8.86 -6.38 -18.65
N PRO A 101 -8.70 -5.14 -18.16
CA PRO A 101 -9.31 -4.74 -16.91
C PRO A 101 -10.83 -4.68 -17.08
N VAL A 102 -11.56 -4.88 -15.98
CA VAL A 102 -13.03 -4.70 -15.95
C VAL A 102 -13.39 -3.24 -16.25
N TRP A 103 -12.61 -2.33 -15.67
CA TRP A 103 -12.61 -0.89 -15.91
C TRP A 103 -11.19 -0.37 -15.70
N GLY A 104 -10.81 0.69 -16.39
CA GLY A 104 -9.48 1.26 -16.25
C GLY A 104 -9.20 2.35 -17.28
N GLU A 105 -8.00 2.92 -17.22
CA GLU A 105 -7.55 4.00 -18.11
C GLU A 105 -7.34 3.52 -19.56
N THR A 106 -7.13 2.22 -19.76
CA THR A 106 -6.95 1.60 -21.07
C THR A 106 -7.78 0.32 -21.20
N SER A 107 -8.14 -0.06 -22.44
CA SER A 107 -8.96 -1.24 -22.71
C SER A 107 -8.22 -2.57 -22.59
N THR A 108 -6.88 -2.54 -22.66
CA THR A 108 -6.00 -3.70 -22.57
C THR A 108 -4.69 -3.27 -21.93
N ILE A 109 -4.14 -4.12 -21.05
CA ILE A 109 -2.87 -3.90 -20.39
C ILE A 109 -1.93 -5.05 -20.75
N ARG A 110 -0.74 -4.72 -21.24
CA ARG A 110 0.33 -5.69 -21.51
C ARG A 110 1.17 -5.90 -20.25
N ASN A 111 1.39 -7.15 -19.88
CA ASN A 111 2.27 -7.58 -18.81
C ASN A 111 3.51 -8.23 -19.44
N HIS A 112 4.57 -7.45 -19.60
CA HIS A 112 5.79 -7.88 -20.27
C HIS A 112 7.03 -7.61 -19.39
N TYR A 113 7.65 -8.67 -18.90
CA TYR A 113 8.83 -8.59 -18.04
C TYR A 113 9.78 -9.76 -18.25
N ASN A 114 11.02 -9.55 -17.85
CA ASN A 114 11.95 -10.63 -17.56
C ASN A 114 12.03 -10.83 -16.04
N GLU A 115 12.21 -12.07 -15.60
CA GLU A 115 12.17 -12.45 -14.20
C GLU A 115 13.48 -13.11 -13.78
N LEU A 116 13.93 -12.78 -12.56
CA LEU A 116 15.03 -13.44 -11.86
C LEU A 116 14.51 -13.98 -10.53
N GLU A 117 14.57 -15.29 -10.37
CA GLU A 117 14.34 -16.00 -9.12
C GLU A 117 15.69 -16.41 -8.54
N VAL A 118 15.96 -16.10 -7.27
CA VAL A 118 17.19 -16.49 -6.59
C VAL A 118 16.88 -17.32 -5.35
N ASP A 119 17.39 -18.55 -5.32
CA ASP A 119 17.24 -19.47 -4.20
C ASP A 119 18.37 -19.28 -3.20
N LEU A 120 18.03 -18.93 -1.96
CA LEU A 120 18.98 -18.67 -0.90
C LEU A 120 18.79 -19.66 0.26
N ASN A 121 19.88 -20.25 0.72
CA ASN A 121 19.90 -21.08 1.93
C ASN A 121 20.73 -20.39 3.01
N GLN A 122 20.27 -20.42 4.26
CA GLN A 122 21.04 -20.01 5.43
C GLN A 122 21.48 -21.27 6.20
N PRO A 123 22.72 -21.78 6.02
CA PRO A 123 23.08 -23.14 6.42
C PRO A 123 22.93 -23.42 7.92
N ASN A 124 23.33 -22.45 8.75
CA ASN A 124 23.31 -22.59 10.21
C ASN A 124 21.87 -22.74 10.75
N SER A 125 20.93 -22.00 10.19
CA SER A 125 19.53 -22.04 10.60
C SER A 125 18.71 -23.05 9.78
N LYS A 126 19.28 -23.61 8.71
CA LYS A 126 18.67 -24.54 7.75
C LYS A 126 17.40 -23.98 7.11
N ARG A 127 17.38 -22.67 6.83
CA ARG A 127 16.23 -21.97 6.24
C ARG A 127 16.49 -21.63 4.78
N ASN A 128 15.50 -21.85 3.93
CA ASN A 128 15.48 -21.47 2.53
C ASN A 128 14.52 -20.30 2.32
N ILE A 129 14.92 -19.32 1.52
CA ILE A 129 14.03 -18.26 1.03
C ILE A 129 14.28 -18.06 -0.46
N VAL A 130 13.32 -17.46 -1.14
CA VAL A 130 13.47 -17.04 -2.54
C VAL A 130 13.36 -15.52 -2.58
N ILE A 131 14.19 -14.88 -3.38
CA ILE A 131 14.00 -13.47 -3.75
C ILE A 131 13.65 -13.46 -5.23
N ARG A 132 12.47 -12.91 -5.56
CA ARG A 132 11.98 -12.82 -6.94
C ARG A 132 11.98 -11.37 -7.39
N PHE A 133 12.55 -11.13 -8.57
CA PHE A 133 12.57 -9.85 -9.25
C PHE A 133 11.84 -9.96 -10.59
N ARG A 134 10.94 -9.03 -10.89
CA ARG A 134 10.38 -8.82 -12.24
C ARG A 134 10.86 -7.48 -12.77
N VAL A 135 11.44 -7.46 -13.96
CA VAL A 135 12.04 -6.29 -14.57
C VAL A 135 11.30 -5.93 -15.86
N TYR A 136 10.62 -4.79 -15.81
CA TYR A 136 9.85 -4.18 -16.87
C TYR A 136 10.68 -3.08 -17.55
N ASN A 137 10.27 -2.61 -18.72
CA ASN A 137 10.95 -1.51 -19.43
C ASN A 137 10.95 -0.19 -18.64
N ASP A 138 9.98 -0.04 -17.73
CA ASP A 138 9.73 1.16 -16.93
C ASP A 138 10.02 0.96 -15.43
N GLY A 139 10.56 -0.19 -15.01
CA GLY A 139 10.85 -0.41 -13.60
C GLY A 139 11.12 -1.85 -13.20
N MET A 140 11.05 -2.10 -11.90
CA MET A 140 11.15 -3.44 -11.34
C MET A 140 10.22 -3.63 -10.13
N GLY A 141 9.83 -4.89 -9.91
CA GLY A 141 9.22 -5.35 -8.67
C GLY A 141 10.12 -6.40 -8.02
N LEU A 142 10.24 -6.38 -6.69
CA LEU A 142 10.95 -7.39 -5.90
C LEU A 142 10.06 -7.90 -4.76
N ARG A 143 10.12 -9.20 -4.45
CA ARG A 143 9.45 -9.77 -3.26
C ARG A 143 10.25 -10.91 -2.64
N TYR A 144 9.99 -11.17 -1.37
CA TYR A 144 10.49 -12.36 -0.69
C TYR A 144 9.44 -13.46 -0.73
N GLU A 145 9.85 -14.68 -0.99
CA GLU A 145 9.00 -15.88 -0.91
C GLU A 145 9.59 -16.83 0.13
N PHE A 146 8.72 -17.37 0.98
CA PHE A 146 9.05 -18.25 2.08
C PHE A 146 8.39 -19.61 1.82
N PRO A 147 9.08 -20.56 1.17
CA PRO A 147 8.54 -21.89 0.93
C PRO A 147 8.27 -22.63 2.23
N GLN A 148 7.29 -23.53 2.21
CA GLN A 148 7.05 -24.46 3.31
C GLN A 148 8.26 -25.39 3.51
N GLN A 149 8.72 -25.53 4.76
CA GLN A 149 9.94 -26.26 5.09
C GLN A 149 10.04 -26.55 6.60
N ASN A 150 10.94 -27.43 7.02
CA ASN A 150 11.03 -27.84 8.42
C ASN A 150 11.46 -26.71 9.39
N ALA A 151 12.28 -25.75 8.95
CA ALA A 151 12.95 -24.79 9.84
C ALA A 151 12.34 -23.38 9.87
N LEU A 152 11.31 -23.11 9.06
CA LEU A 152 10.64 -21.82 8.93
C LEU A 152 9.19 -22.05 8.49
N ASN A 153 8.27 -22.18 9.45
CA ASN A 153 6.84 -22.37 9.20
C ASN A 153 6.03 -21.16 9.68
N TYR A 154 6.09 -20.88 10.98
CA TYR A 154 5.52 -19.71 11.63
C TYR A 154 6.63 -18.79 12.09
N PHE A 155 6.53 -17.49 11.80
CA PHE A 155 7.43 -16.48 12.35
C PHE A 155 6.76 -15.12 12.41
N ILE A 156 7.22 -14.28 13.33
CA ILE A 156 6.73 -12.92 13.49
C ILE A 156 7.78 -11.98 12.94
N VAL A 157 7.42 -11.11 12.00
CA VAL A 157 8.32 -10.07 11.48
C VAL A 157 8.40 -8.94 12.50
N LYS A 158 9.61 -8.68 12.98
CA LYS A 158 9.92 -7.50 13.81
C LYS A 158 10.27 -6.30 12.93
N ARG A 159 11.06 -6.51 11.89
CA ARG A 159 11.41 -5.49 10.88
C ARG A 159 11.64 -6.13 9.51
N GLU A 160 11.24 -5.42 8.47
CA GLU A 160 11.74 -5.62 7.11
C GLU A 160 12.84 -4.58 6.85
N HIS A 161 13.96 -4.99 6.25
CA HIS A 161 15.14 -4.14 6.03
C HIS A 161 15.43 -3.96 4.54
N THR A 162 14.41 -3.97 3.69
CA THR A 162 14.53 -3.68 2.25
C THR A 162 15.01 -2.24 2.08
N GLN A 163 16.13 -2.07 1.38
CA GLN A 163 16.71 -0.75 1.13
C GLN A 163 16.45 -0.25 -0.29
N PHE A 164 16.42 1.08 -0.40
CA PHE A 164 16.46 1.82 -1.66
C PHE A 164 17.47 2.95 -1.48
N ALA A 165 18.73 2.65 -1.80
CA ALA A 165 19.82 3.61 -1.69
C ALA A 165 19.85 4.54 -2.91
N MET A 166 19.52 5.81 -2.70
CA MET A 166 19.39 6.81 -3.76
C MET A 166 20.75 7.28 -4.26
N VAL A 167 20.80 7.81 -5.49
CA VAL A 167 22.04 8.27 -6.10
C VAL A 167 22.43 9.70 -5.72
N GLY A 168 21.54 10.44 -5.07
CA GLY A 168 21.83 11.77 -4.53
C GLY A 168 20.65 12.38 -3.80
N ASP A 169 20.76 13.68 -3.53
CA ASP A 169 19.73 14.46 -2.85
C ASP A 169 18.61 14.87 -3.84
N HIS A 170 17.69 13.94 -4.07
CA HIS A 170 16.60 14.10 -5.04
C HIS A 170 15.55 15.09 -4.54
N THR A 171 14.84 15.72 -5.46
CA THR A 171 13.61 16.44 -5.10
C THR A 171 12.50 15.40 -4.94
N ALA A 172 11.83 15.37 -3.80
CA ALA A 172 10.75 14.44 -3.49
C ALA A 172 9.41 15.20 -3.37
N PHE A 173 8.34 14.49 -3.74
CA PHE A 173 6.94 14.86 -3.52
C PHE A 173 6.39 13.83 -2.52
N TRP A 174 6.16 14.25 -1.28
CA TRP A 174 5.99 13.32 -0.16
C TRP A 174 4.87 13.72 0.79
N LEU A 175 4.32 12.71 1.46
CA LEU A 175 3.43 12.82 2.61
C LEU A 175 4.17 12.31 3.86
N SER A 176 3.86 12.90 5.01
CA SER A 176 4.39 12.48 6.32
C SER A 176 4.06 11.02 6.58
N GLY A 177 5.05 10.22 6.96
CA GLY A 177 4.87 8.81 7.26
C GLY A 177 4.00 8.61 8.51
N ASP A 178 2.88 7.90 8.36
CA ASP A 178 1.82 7.82 9.36
C ASP A 178 1.06 6.50 9.24
N TYR A 179 0.67 5.89 10.36
CA TYR A 179 -0.03 4.61 10.33
C TYR A 179 -1.54 4.73 10.09
N ASP A 180 -2.14 5.88 10.37
CA ASP A 180 -3.59 6.02 10.51
C ASP A 180 -4.20 6.98 9.48
N THR A 181 -3.45 7.96 8.97
CA THR A 181 -3.96 8.91 7.98
C THR A 181 -3.01 9.18 6.82
N GLN A 182 -3.59 9.50 5.66
CA GLN A 182 -2.91 9.96 4.46
C GLN A 182 -3.43 11.34 3.99
N GLU A 183 -4.25 11.99 4.82
CA GLU A 183 -4.91 13.28 4.54
C GLU A 183 -3.99 14.47 4.85
N TYR A 184 -2.74 14.39 4.38
CA TYR A 184 -1.76 15.48 4.47
C TYR A 184 -1.63 16.21 3.14
N GLU A 185 -1.22 17.47 3.19
CA GLU A 185 -0.81 18.18 1.98
C GLU A 185 0.54 17.66 1.48
N THR A 186 0.63 17.47 0.16
CA THR A 186 1.89 17.05 -0.49
C THR A 186 2.98 18.10 -0.28
N GLN A 187 4.10 17.66 0.28
CA GLN A 187 5.28 18.47 0.44
C GLN A 187 6.22 18.30 -0.75
N ILE A 188 6.93 19.38 -1.11
CA ILE A 188 7.98 19.36 -2.13
C ILE A 188 9.27 19.87 -1.51
N SER A 189 10.30 19.02 -1.49
CA SER A 189 11.61 19.36 -0.91
C SER A 189 12.72 18.47 -1.44
N LYS A 190 13.97 18.81 -1.09
CA LYS A 190 15.07 17.86 -1.14
C LYS A 190 14.91 16.76 -0.09
N LEU A 191 15.55 15.61 -0.30
CA LEU A 191 15.58 14.52 0.67
C LEU A 191 16.23 14.98 1.98
N SER A 192 17.33 15.75 1.87
CA SER A 192 18.04 16.34 3.01
C SER A 192 17.18 17.33 3.83
N GLU A 193 16.12 17.90 3.24
CA GLU A 193 15.25 18.89 3.87
C GLU A 193 14.04 18.26 4.58
N ILE A 194 13.73 16.98 4.34
CA ILE A 194 12.53 16.31 4.88
C ILE A 194 12.48 16.46 6.40
N ARG A 195 13.59 16.20 7.10
CA ARG A 195 13.68 16.33 8.56
C ARG A 195 13.25 17.70 9.05
N GLY A 196 13.73 18.75 8.40
CA GLY A 196 13.46 20.14 8.79
C GLY A 196 12.02 20.57 8.52
N LYS A 197 11.36 19.95 7.53
CA LYS A 197 9.97 20.25 7.15
C LYS A 197 8.93 19.37 7.83
N MET A 198 9.30 18.19 8.32
CA MET A 198 8.38 17.17 8.87
C MET A 198 7.39 17.75 9.88
N LYS A 199 7.86 18.55 10.85
CA LYS A 199 6.99 19.14 11.88
C LYS A 199 5.89 20.03 11.29
N ALA A 200 6.19 20.79 10.23
CA ALA A 200 5.21 21.66 9.59
C ALA A 200 4.31 20.90 8.60
N ALA A 201 4.78 19.75 8.10
CA ALA A 201 4.05 18.89 7.19
C ALA A 201 2.99 18.02 7.88
N ILE A 202 3.09 17.83 9.20
CA ILE A 202 2.09 17.12 10.01
C ILE A 202 1.05 18.15 10.47
N THR A 203 -0.08 18.17 9.79
CA THR A 203 -1.27 18.95 10.17
C THR A 203 -2.15 18.15 11.14
N ASP A 204 -3.10 18.81 11.80
CA ASP A 204 -4.00 18.13 12.75
C ASP A 204 -4.95 17.16 12.02
N ASN A 205 -5.15 15.97 12.59
CA ASN A 205 -6.09 14.96 12.10
C ASN A 205 -6.65 14.15 13.28
N PRO A 206 -7.93 13.73 13.26
CA PRO A 206 -8.54 12.98 14.36
C PRO A 206 -7.88 11.63 14.66
N SER A 207 -7.19 11.03 13.70
CA SER A 207 -6.44 9.79 13.87
C SER A 207 -5.12 9.85 13.11
N GLN A 208 -4.01 9.89 13.84
CA GLN A 208 -2.68 10.04 13.25
C GLN A 208 -1.59 9.49 14.17
N THR A 209 -0.67 8.70 13.61
CA THR A 209 0.47 8.14 14.35
C THR A 209 1.73 8.21 13.49
N GLN A 210 2.57 9.20 13.77
CA GLN A 210 3.86 9.36 13.10
C GLN A 210 4.92 8.43 13.71
N PHE A 211 5.85 7.96 12.88
CA PHE A 211 6.86 6.99 13.31
C PHE A 211 8.31 7.47 13.20
N SER A 212 8.58 8.56 12.48
CA SER A 212 9.94 9.05 12.26
C SER A 212 9.97 10.53 11.81
N PRO A 213 10.97 11.33 12.23
CA PRO A 213 11.19 12.68 11.69
C PRO A 213 11.58 12.70 10.21
N THR A 214 11.88 11.54 9.62
CA THR A 214 12.23 11.38 8.20
C THR A 214 11.43 10.24 7.56
N GLY A 215 10.30 9.86 8.17
CA GLY A 215 9.37 8.88 7.66
C GLY A 215 8.45 9.48 6.61
N VAL A 216 8.24 8.79 5.50
CA VAL A 216 7.32 9.19 4.43
C VAL A 216 6.46 8.02 3.98
N GLN A 217 5.29 8.31 3.44
CA GLN A 217 4.41 7.30 2.82
C GLN A 217 4.86 6.94 1.41
N THR A 218 4.26 5.88 0.86
CA THR A 218 4.36 5.53 -0.56
C THR A 218 3.00 5.69 -1.25
N SER A 219 2.89 5.95 -2.55
CA SER A 219 3.93 6.01 -3.58
C SER A 219 4.81 7.27 -3.43
N LEU A 220 6.12 7.09 -3.21
CA LEU A 220 7.06 8.20 -3.07
C LEU A 220 7.58 8.59 -4.45
N GLN A 221 7.18 9.78 -4.93
CA GLN A 221 7.64 10.32 -6.20
C GLN A 221 8.88 11.20 -6.00
N MET A 222 9.88 11.01 -6.85
CA MET A 222 11.12 11.79 -6.86
C MET A 222 11.51 12.23 -8.27
N LYS A 223 12.26 13.33 -8.32
CA LYS A 223 12.96 13.84 -9.50
C LYS A 223 14.43 14.03 -9.16
N THR A 224 15.30 13.39 -9.93
CA THR A 224 16.74 13.50 -9.78
C THR A 224 17.28 14.77 -10.48
N ALA A 225 18.49 15.20 -10.11
CA ALA A 225 19.16 16.30 -10.80
C ALA A 225 19.54 15.96 -12.26
N ASN A 226 19.71 14.67 -12.58
CA ASN A 226 20.08 14.19 -13.92
C ASN A 226 18.87 13.81 -14.80
N GLY A 227 17.68 14.27 -14.42
CA GLY A 227 16.46 14.22 -15.25
C GLY A 227 15.68 12.91 -15.18
N LEU A 228 15.94 12.04 -14.21
CA LEU A 228 15.13 10.84 -13.97
C LEU A 228 13.97 11.15 -13.02
N TYR A 229 12.84 10.53 -13.28
CA TYR A 229 11.72 10.39 -12.37
C TYR A 229 11.78 8.99 -11.77
N ILE A 230 11.63 8.90 -10.45
CA ILE A 230 11.68 7.63 -9.71
C ILE A 230 10.44 7.58 -8.82
N ASN A 231 9.71 6.46 -8.83
CA ASN A 231 8.62 6.19 -7.89
C ASN A 231 8.95 4.92 -7.09
N ILE A 232 8.86 5.00 -5.76
CA ILE A 232 9.00 3.83 -4.87
C ILE A 232 7.65 3.54 -4.23
N HIS A 233 7.14 2.32 -4.42
CA HIS A 233 5.85 1.90 -3.89
C HIS A 233 5.80 0.39 -3.59
N GLU A 234 4.61 -0.14 -3.33
CA GLU A 234 4.34 -1.56 -3.21
C GLU A 234 3.14 -1.99 -4.06
N ALA A 235 3.02 -3.29 -4.33
CA ALA A 235 1.88 -3.88 -5.04
C ALA A 235 1.47 -5.21 -4.40
N ALA A 236 0.17 -5.55 -4.49
CA ALA A 236 -0.42 -6.74 -3.87
C ALA A 236 -0.25 -6.79 -2.34
N LEU A 237 -0.59 -5.71 -1.63
CA LEU A 237 -0.63 -5.66 -0.17
C LEU A 237 -1.76 -6.54 0.38
N VAL A 238 -1.48 -7.82 0.60
CA VAL A 238 -2.43 -8.81 1.10
C VAL A 238 -1.80 -9.60 2.24
N ASN A 239 -2.51 -9.75 3.36
CA ASN A 239 -2.04 -10.47 4.55
C ASN A 239 -0.65 -10.00 5.07
N TYR A 240 -0.35 -8.71 4.92
CA TYR A 240 0.89 -8.08 5.34
C TYR A 240 0.61 -6.61 5.71
N PRO A 241 1.37 -5.98 6.62
CA PRO A 241 1.21 -4.56 6.95
C PRO A 241 1.66 -3.63 5.83
N THR A 242 1.03 -2.46 5.74
CA THR A 242 1.43 -1.36 4.85
C THR A 242 2.89 -0.98 5.02
N MET A 243 3.58 -0.74 3.91
CA MET A 243 4.96 -0.28 3.87
C MET A 243 5.04 1.25 3.75
N HIS A 244 5.73 1.84 4.71
CA HIS A 244 6.27 3.19 4.66
C HIS A 244 7.77 3.17 4.32
N LEU A 245 8.35 4.35 4.12
CA LEU A 245 9.79 4.49 3.95
C LEU A 245 10.36 5.36 5.06
N ASN A 246 11.41 4.89 5.72
CA ASN A 246 12.19 5.70 6.65
C ASN A 246 13.52 6.10 6.00
N LEU A 247 13.77 7.40 5.89
CA LEU A 247 14.97 7.93 5.25
C LEU A 247 16.13 8.05 6.25
N ASP A 248 17.25 7.41 5.93
CA ASP A 248 18.57 7.81 6.40
C ASP A 248 19.04 9.00 5.55
N ASP A 249 18.81 10.20 6.07
CA ASP A 249 19.06 11.48 5.40
C ASP A 249 20.54 11.88 5.35
N LYS A 250 21.42 11.10 5.98
CA LYS A 250 22.88 11.26 5.85
C LYS A 250 23.44 10.49 4.66
N ASN A 251 22.90 9.30 4.42
CA ASN A 251 23.38 8.40 3.36
C ASN A 251 22.46 8.38 2.13
N MET A 252 21.30 9.05 2.20
CA MET A 252 20.23 9.02 1.19
C MET A 252 19.72 7.60 0.93
N VAL A 253 19.45 6.86 2.00
CA VAL A 253 18.95 5.48 1.92
C VAL A 253 17.58 5.39 2.55
N PHE A 254 16.58 5.07 1.75
CA PHE A 254 15.28 4.66 2.28
C PHE A 254 15.33 3.22 2.74
N LYS A 255 14.66 2.93 3.86
CA LYS A 255 14.44 1.58 4.37
C LYS A 255 12.95 1.35 4.51
N SER A 256 12.47 0.15 4.13
CA SER A 256 11.10 -0.27 4.41
C SER A 256 10.77 -0.11 5.89
N TRP A 257 9.60 0.45 6.19
CA TRP A 257 9.09 0.63 7.53
C TRP A 257 7.64 0.17 7.59
N LEU A 258 7.40 -1.00 8.14
CA LEU A 258 6.07 -1.59 8.19
C LEU A 258 5.22 -0.96 9.30
N THR A 259 3.92 -0.82 9.09
CA THR A 259 2.95 -0.51 10.15
C THR A 259 2.95 -1.62 11.21
N SER A 260 2.86 -1.27 12.49
CA SER A 260 2.80 -2.25 13.58
C SER A 260 1.38 -2.56 14.01
N ASP A 261 1.20 -3.76 14.57
CA ASP A 261 0.03 -4.08 15.40
C ASP A 261 0.09 -3.36 16.76
N ALA A 262 -0.94 -3.60 17.59
CA ALA A 262 -1.07 -3.00 18.92
C ALA A 262 0.06 -3.33 19.90
N VAL A 263 0.87 -4.37 19.65
CA VAL A 263 2.00 -4.78 20.51
C VAL A 263 3.36 -4.55 19.84
N GLY A 264 3.39 -3.87 18.69
CA GLY A 264 4.61 -3.50 17.98
C GLY A 264 5.15 -4.54 17.00
N ASN A 265 4.49 -5.68 16.83
CA ASN A 265 4.83 -6.67 15.81
C ASN A 265 4.41 -6.16 14.43
N LYS A 266 5.11 -6.56 13.37
CA LYS A 266 4.83 -6.06 12.01
C LYS A 266 3.99 -7.04 11.21
N ALA A 267 4.32 -8.33 11.22
CA ALA A 267 3.53 -9.33 10.51
C ALA A 267 3.60 -10.69 11.21
N TYR A 268 2.51 -11.44 11.16
CA TYR A 268 2.48 -12.87 11.54
C TYR A 268 2.45 -13.68 10.26
N VAL A 269 3.51 -14.43 10.00
CA VAL A 269 3.69 -15.15 8.73
C VAL A 269 3.58 -16.65 8.97
N GLN A 270 2.81 -17.32 8.11
CA GLN A 270 2.75 -18.77 7.97
C GLN A 270 3.17 -19.16 6.54
N THR A 271 4.17 -20.00 6.38
CA THR A 271 4.60 -20.50 5.06
C THR A 271 3.64 -21.56 4.51
N PRO A 272 3.44 -21.67 3.18
CA PRO A 272 4.08 -20.85 2.14
C PRO A 272 3.52 -19.42 2.10
N PHE A 273 4.39 -18.43 1.98
CA PHE A 273 4.02 -17.01 2.00
C PHE A 273 4.88 -16.18 1.04
N CYS A 274 4.35 -15.09 0.51
CA CYS A 274 5.11 -14.07 -0.21
C CYS A 274 4.83 -12.70 0.40
N THR A 275 5.85 -11.86 0.54
CA THR A 275 5.59 -10.44 0.83
C THR A 275 4.87 -9.80 -0.35
N PRO A 276 4.19 -8.65 -0.13
CA PRO A 276 3.86 -7.74 -1.21
C PRO A 276 5.11 -7.41 -2.02
N TRP A 277 4.91 -7.03 -3.28
CA TRP A 277 5.99 -6.55 -4.11
C TRP A 277 6.45 -5.17 -3.63
N ARG A 278 7.75 -4.91 -3.65
CA ARG A 278 8.32 -3.57 -3.56
C ARG A 278 8.72 -3.14 -4.95
N THR A 279 8.33 -1.94 -5.34
CA THR A 279 8.44 -1.48 -6.73
C THR A 279 9.30 -0.25 -6.82
N VAL A 280 10.09 -0.19 -7.89
CA VAL A 280 10.82 1.01 -8.32
C VAL A 280 10.49 1.25 -9.78
N ILE A 281 9.69 2.26 -10.05
CA ILE A 281 9.38 2.73 -11.41
C ILE A 281 10.38 3.85 -11.75
N VAL A 282 10.89 3.87 -12.98
CA VAL A 282 11.87 4.86 -13.44
C VAL A 282 11.67 5.25 -14.90
N SER A 283 11.81 6.54 -15.21
CA SER A 283 11.85 7.04 -16.58
C SER A 283 12.59 8.39 -16.66
N ASP A 284 13.04 8.76 -17.84
CA ASP A 284 13.46 10.13 -18.15
C ASP A 284 12.30 11.03 -18.66
N ASP A 285 11.06 10.51 -18.65
CA ASP A 285 9.83 11.22 -19.00
C ASP A 285 8.75 11.03 -17.92
N ALA A 286 8.31 12.13 -17.30
CA ALA A 286 7.28 12.11 -16.27
C ALA A 286 5.96 11.49 -16.74
N ARG A 287 5.63 11.60 -18.03
CA ARG A 287 4.40 11.02 -18.61
C ARG A 287 4.38 9.50 -18.51
N GLN A 288 5.56 8.87 -18.58
CA GLN A 288 5.69 7.41 -18.48
C GLN A 288 5.47 6.91 -17.04
N MET A 289 5.60 7.78 -16.03
CA MET A 289 5.27 7.41 -14.65
C MET A 289 3.77 7.20 -14.49
N LEU A 290 2.96 8.01 -15.17
CA LEU A 290 1.50 7.88 -15.19
C LEU A 290 1.05 6.71 -16.08
N ALA A 291 1.76 6.45 -17.18
CA ALA A 291 1.42 5.37 -18.11
C ALA A 291 1.84 3.97 -17.64
N SER A 292 2.58 3.87 -16.52
CA SER A 292 3.07 2.59 -16.02
C SER A 292 1.92 1.72 -15.51
N ASN A 293 1.84 0.49 -16.01
CA ASN A 293 0.91 -0.52 -15.51
C ASN A 293 1.60 -1.53 -14.57
N LEU A 294 2.83 -1.24 -14.15
CA LEU A 294 3.65 -2.16 -13.35
C LEU A 294 2.93 -2.59 -12.06
N ILE A 295 2.28 -1.64 -11.36
CA ILE A 295 1.55 -1.94 -10.12
C ILE A 295 0.40 -2.95 -10.37
N LEU A 296 -0.41 -2.73 -11.40
CA LEU A 296 -1.52 -3.63 -11.74
C LEU A 296 -1.00 -5.01 -12.19
N ASN A 297 0.05 -5.04 -13.00
CA ASN A 297 0.67 -6.26 -13.53
C ASN A 297 1.31 -7.18 -12.46
N LEU A 298 1.59 -6.66 -11.28
CA LEU A 298 2.13 -7.40 -10.15
C LEU A 298 1.04 -7.98 -9.21
N ASN A 299 -0.23 -7.63 -9.43
CA ASN A 299 -1.34 -8.21 -8.68
C ASN A 299 -1.79 -9.54 -9.30
N GLU A 300 -2.41 -10.38 -8.48
CA GLU A 300 -3.05 -11.61 -8.95
C GLU A 300 -4.21 -11.28 -9.92
N PRO A 301 -4.47 -12.13 -10.93
CA PRO A 301 -5.61 -11.96 -11.83
C PRO A 301 -6.95 -11.87 -11.08
N CYS A 302 -7.97 -11.32 -11.75
CA CYS A 302 -9.31 -11.19 -11.20
C CYS A 302 -9.82 -12.55 -10.68
N LYS A 303 -10.21 -12.60 -9.40
CA LYS A 303 -10.77 -13.80 -8.76
C LYS A 303 -12.28 -13.91 -8.89
N LEU A 304 -12.94 -12.89 -9.41
CA LEU A 304 -14.39 -12.88 -9.65
C LEU A 304 -14.69 -13.53 -10.99
N THR A 305 -15.57 -14.52 -11.00
CA THR A 305 -15.99 -15.22 -12.22
C THR A 305 -17.00 -14.44 -13.04
N ASP A 306 -17.81 -13.60 -12.38
CA ASP A 306 -18.75 -12.67 -13.01
C ASP A 306 -18.44 -11.24 -12.56
N THR A 307 -18.16 -10.39 -13.55
CA THR A 307 -17.85 -8.96 -13.39
C THR A 307 -18.86 -8.07 -14.13
N SER A 308 -19.93 -8.64 -14.68
CA SER A 308 -20.95 -7.93 -15.47
C SER A 308 -21.70 -6.84 -14.68
N TRP A 309 -21.73 -6.97 -13.36
CA TRP A 309 -22.35 -6.04 -12.44
C TRP A 309 -21.44 -4.87 -12.02
N ILE A 310 -20.15 -4.91 -12.38
CA ILE A 310 -19.17 -3.87 -12.05
C ILE A 310 -19.13 -2.85 -13.18
N HIS A 311 -19.54 -1.62 -12.92
CA HIS A 311 -19.55 -0.55 -13.91
C HIS A 311 -19.12 0.80 -13.30
N PRO A 312 -18.46 1.69 -14.08
CA PRO A 312 -18.20 3.05 -13.62
C PRO A 312 -19.48 3.82 -13.26
N ILE A 313 -19.40 4.65 -12.22
CA ILE A 313 -20.53 5.45 -11.70
C ILE A 313 -20.13 6.92 -11.67
N LYS A 314 -21.01 7.79 -12.18
CA LYS A 314 -20.96 9.23 -11.91
C LYS A 314 -22.17 9.57 -11.04
N TYR A 315 -21.92 10.18 -9.90
CA TYR A 315 -22.94 10.42 -8.88
C TYR A 315 -22.90 11.86 -8.39
N CYS A 316 -23.97 12.29 -7.73
CA CYS A 316 -23.97 13.44 -6.83
C CYS A 316 -24.38 12.98 -5.43
N GLY A 317 -24.39 13.85 -4.43
CA GLY A 317 -24.81 13.42 -3.10
C GLY A 317 -25.20 14.52 -2.14
N VAL A 318 -26.04 14.13 -1.19
CA VAL A 318 -26.25 14.84 0.07
C VAL A 318 -25.01 14.57 0.91
N TRP A 319 -24.02 15.45 0.76
CA TRP A 319 -22.68 15.29 1.33
C TRP A 319 -22.03 16.64 1.63
N TRP A 320 -21.86 17.48 0.60
CA TRP A 320 -21.20 18.79 0.73
C TRP A 320 -21.93 19.76 1.66
N GLU A 321 -23.23 19.53 1.87
CA GLU A 321 -24.04 20.23 2.85
C GLU A 321 -23.47 20.08 4.28
N MET A 322 -22.94 18.89 4.61
CA MET A 322 -22.34 18.63 5.91
C MET A 322 -20.86 19.04 5.94
N ILE A 323 -20.09 18.65 4.93
CA ILE A 323 -18.65 18.91 4.86
C ILE A 323 -18.32 20.41 4.82
N ALA A 324 -18.95 21.16 3.93
CA ALA A 324 -18.57 22.55 3.65
C ALA A 324 -19.60 23.59 4.07
N SER A 325 -20.88 23.20 4.13
CA SER A 325 -21.94 24.12 4.57
C SER A 325 -22.24 24.04 6.07
N GLY A 326 -21.57 23.14 6.80
CA GLY A 326 -21.65 23.00 8.25
C GLY A 326 -22.99 22.47 8.77
N LYS A 327 -23.81 21.85 7.91
CA LYS A 327 -25.03 21.18 8.37
C LYS A 327 -24.69 19.88 9.12
N PRO A 328 -25.52 19.47 10.10
CA PRO A 328 -25.24 18.25 10.85
C PRO A 328 -25.58 17.00 10.02
N TRP A 329 -24.82 15.93 10.22
CA TRP A 329 -25.30 14.57 9.90
C TRP A 329 -26.34 14.08 10.90
N SER A 330 -26.33 14.60 12.13
CA SER A 330 -27.26 14.19 13.18
C SER A 330 -28.69 14.70 12.93
N TYR A 331 -29.66 13.94 13.43
CA TYR A 331 -31.07 14.28 13.34
C TYR A 331 -31.50 15.28 14.42
N THR A 332 -30.90 15.19 15.61
CA THR A 332 -31.27 16.02 16.77
C THR A 332 -30.05 16.63 17.48
N PHE A 333 -30.31 17.66 18.29
CA PHE A 333 -29.38 18.23 19.26
C PHE A 333 -29.87 18.08 20.72
N GLU A 334 -31.02 17.43 20.95
CA GLU A 334 -31.62 17.34 22.30
C GLU A 334 -30.93 16.35 23.23
N LEU A 335 -30.14 15.44 22.66
CA LEU A 335 -29.50 14.37 23.41
C LEU A 335 -28.00 14.62 23.52
N PRO A 336 -27.41 14.46 24.73
CA PRO A 336 -25.96 14.54 24.90
C PRO A 336 -25.24 13.27 24.43
N SER A 337 -25.96 12.15 24.31
CA SER A 337 -25.49 10.91 23.69
C SER A 337 -26.67 10.00 23.31
N VAL A 338 -26.41 8.97 22.52
CA VAL A 338 -27.43 8.02 22.04
C VAL A 338 -27.05 6.55 22.26
N HIS A 339 -28.05 5.70 22.46
CA HIS A 339 -27.88 4.24 22.51
C HIS A 339 -28.79 3.59 21.47
N LEU A 340 -28.19 2.87 20.52
CA LEU A 340 -28.96 2.17 19.49
C LEU A 340 -29.91 1.15 20.11
N GLY A 341 -31.13 1.06 19.57
CA GLY A 341 -32.19 0.21 20.11
C GLY A 341 -32.87 0.72 21.39
N ILE A 342 -32.34 1.76 22.05
CA ILE A 342 -32.91 2.37 23.27
C ILE A 342 -33.42 3.78 22.96
N THR A 343 -32.59 4.61 22.33
CA THR A 343 -32.96 5.97 21.93
C THR A 343 -34.12 5.92 20.94
N ASN A 344 -35.24 6.54 21.32
CA ASN A 344 -36.41 6.65 20.46
C ASN A 344 -36.40 7.98 19.69
N TYR A 345 -35.87 7.95 18.47
CA TYR A 345 -35.77 9.12 17.61
C TYR A 345 -37.12 9.71 17.17
N THR A 346 -38.23 8.97 17.27
CA THR A 346 -39.56 9.53 16.98
C THR A 346 -40.10 10.41 18.12
N LYS A 347 -39.41 10.44 19.27
CA LYS A 347 -39.79 11.22 20.46
C LYS A 347 -38.85 12.38 20.77
N VAL A 348 -37.78 12.55 19.99
CA VAL A 348 -36.89 13.70 20.09
C VAL A 348 -37.21 14.71 19.00
N LYS A 349 -36.91 15.97 19.27
CA LYS A 349 -37.12 17.05 18.31
C LYS A 349 -36.05 17.01 17.21
N PRO A 350 -36.44 17.01 15.92
CA PRO A 350 -35.48 17.24 14.83
C PRO A 350 -34.79 18.60 15.01
N ASN A 351 -33.51 18.68 14.69
CA ASN A 351 -32.76 19.95 14.74
C ASN A 351 -33.17 20.96 13.65
N GLY A 352 -33.93 20.51 12.63
CA GLY A 352 -34.40 21.34 11.52
C GLY A 352 -33.33 21.65 10.46
N LEU A 353 -32.13 21.08 10.58
CA LEU A 353 -30.99 21.30 9.69
C LEU A 353 -30.50 20.02 9.00
N HIS A 354 -31.02 18.85 9.39
CA HIS A 354 -30.63 17.54 8.89
C HIS A 354 -30.83 17.38 7.37
N PRO A 355 -29.76 17.27 6.56
CA PRO A 355 -29.87 17.25 5.10
C PRO A 355 -30.39 15.93 4.52
N ALA A 356 -30.18 14.80 5.21
CA ALA A 356 -30.61 13.48 4.76
C ALA A 356 -32.08 13.22 5.13
N ASN A 357 -32.95 14.13 4.70
CA ASN A 357 -34.40 13.95 4.77
C ASN A 357 -34.99 13.64 3.40
N THR A 358 -36.16 13.02 3.40
CA THR A 358 -36.85 12.50 2.21
C THR A 358 -37.06 13.57 1.13
N GLU A 359 -37.45 14.78 1.51
CA GLU A 359 -37.70 15.86 0.55
C GLU A 359 -36.41 16.30 -0.16
N ASN A 360 -35.33 16.50 0.60
CA ASN A 360 -34.06 16.94 0.04
C ASN A 360 -33.46 15.86 -0.86
N VAL A 361 -33.43 14.60 -0.41
CA VAL A 361 -32.89 13.49 -1.20
C VAL A 361 -33.67 13.31 -2.51
N LYS A 362 -35.00 13.49 -2.49
CA LYS A 362 -35.83 13.50 -3.70
C LYS A 362 -35.39 14.57 -4.70
N ARG A 363 -35.04 15.78 -4.24
CA ARG A 363 -34.50 16.85 -5.11
C ARG A 363 -33.17 16.47 -5.74
N TYR A 364 -32.29 15.78 -5.00
CA TYR A 364 -31.03 15.26 -5.54
C TYR A 364 -31.26 14.16 -6.58
N ILE A 365 -32.21 13.25 -6.34
CA ILE A 365 -32.63 12.24 -7.32
C ILE A 365 -33.16 12.92 -8.60
N ASP A 366 -34.00 13.95 -8.46
CA ASP A 366 -34.53 14.69 -9.59
C ASP A 366 -33.42 15.35 -10.42
N PHE A 367 -32.44 15.94 -9.74
CA PHE A 367 -31.26 16.54 -10.37
C PHE A 367 -30.39 15.48 -11.06
N ALA A 368 -30.12 14.36 -10.39
CA ALA A 368 -29.34 13.27 -10.96
C ALA A 368 -29.97 12.74 -12.25
N ALA A 369 -31.27 12.43 -12.21
CA ALA A 369 -32.02 11.96 -13.37
C ALA A 369 -32.02 12.98 -14.52
N LYS A 370 -32.20 14.27 -14.21
CA LYS A 370 -32.20 15.35 -15.22
C LYS A 370 -30.83 15.51 -15.91
N ASN A 371 -29.73 15.20 -15.21
CA ASN A 371 -28.37 15.46 -15.68
C ASN A 371 -27.59 14.18 -16.06
N GLY A 372 -28.26 13.02 -16.12
CA GLY A 372 -27.64 11.75 -16.50
C GLY A 372 -26.60 11.25 -15.50
N LEU A 373 -26.79 11.50 -14.21
CA LEU A 373 -26.02 10.88 -13.12
C LEU A 373 -26.68 9.55 -12.72
N GLN A 374 -25.87 8.53 -12.45
CA GLN A 374 -26.38 7.18 -12.19
C GLN A 374 -26.85 6.99 -10.74
N GLU A 375 -26.20 7.64 -9.78
CA GLU A 375 -26.45 7.41 -8.36
C GLU A 375 -26.50 8.70 -7.53
N VAL A 376 -27.15 8.60 -6.36
CA VAL A 376 -27.16 9.65 -5.33
C VAL A 376 -26.62 9.07 -4.02
N LEU A 377 -25.46 9.59 -3.57
CA LEU A 377 -24.93 9.33 -2.22
C LEU A 377 -25.75 10.08 -1.19
N VAL A 378 -26.05 9.42 -0.06
CA VAL A 378 -26.65 10.08 1.10
C VAL A 378 -25.90 9.66 2.36
N GLU A 379 -25.22 10.61 2.99
CA GLU A 379 -24.68 10.43 4.34
C GLU A 379 -25.65 11.02 5.38
N GLY A 380 -25.60 10.54 6.63
CA GLY A 380 -26.53 10.99 7.68
C GLY A 380 -27.86 10.25 7.68
N TRP A 381 -28.09 9.27 6.81
CA TRP A 381 -29.41 8.63 6.64
C TRP A 381 -29.83 7.73 7.82
N ASN A 382 -28.86 7.10 8.48
CA ASN A 382 -29.05 6.07 9.51
C ASN A 382 -28.92 6.62 10.93
N VAL A 383 -29.54 6.01 11.92
CA VAL A 383 -29.41 6.42 13.33
C VAL A 383 -27.96 6.32 13.85
N GLY A 384 -27.56 7.24 14.73
CA GLY A 384 -26.28 7.18 15.47
C GLY A 384 -25.35 8.38 15.28
N TRP A 385 -25.62 9.26 14.30
CA TRP A 385 -24.76 10.40 13.95
C TRP A 385 -24.64 11.46 15.03
N GLU A 386 -25.41 11.40 16.12
CA GLU A 386 -25.17 12.25 17.29
C GLU A 386 -23.80 11.97 17.94
N ASP A 387 -23.29 10.73 17.87
CA ASP A 387 -22.08 10.28 18.59
C ASP A 387 -20.95 9.81 17.65
N TRP A 388 -20.99 10.17 16.37
CA TRP A 388 -20.10 9.58 15.34
C TRP A 388 -18.62 9.96 15.48
N PHE A 389 -18.29 11.05 16.19
CA PHE A 389 -16.95 11.64 16.12
C PHE A 389 -16.22 11.62 17.46
N GLY A 390 -15.01 11.07 17.49
CA GLY A 390 -14.05 11.24 18.61
C GLY A 390 -14.39 10.52 19.92
N HIS A 391 -15.43 9.70 19.97
CA HIS A 391 -15.92 9.11 21.23
C HIS A 391 -15.42 7.68 21.51
N TRP A 392 -14.67 7.04 20.61
CA TRP A 392 -14.24 5.64 20.75
C TRP A 392 -15.42 4.70 21.04
N LYS A 393 -16.56 4.99 20.42
CA LYS A 393 -17.82 4.30 20.67
C LYS A 393 -17.87 3.01 19.88
N GLU A 394 -17.99 1.88 20.57
CA GLU A 394 -18.09 0.56 19.94
C GLU A 394 -19.40 0.43 19.14
N SER A 395 -20.55 0.43 19.81
CA SER A 395 -21.86 0.32 19.14
C SER A 395 -22.36 1.67 18.66
N VAL A 396 -21.69 2.23 17.65
CA VAL A 396 -21.96 3.56 17.08
C VAL A 396 -23.06 3.57 16.02
N PHE A 397 -23.10 2.55 15.15
CA PHE A 397 -24.06 2.40 14.05
C PHE A 397 -24.56 0.95 13.93
N ASP A 398 -25.80 0.76 13.47
CA ASP A 398 -26.35 -0.57 13.09
C ASP A 398 -26.41 -0.78 11.56
N PHE A 399 -26.14 0.28 10.79
CA PHE A 399 -26.09 0.31 9.32
C PHE A 399 -27.41 -0.06 8.61
N VAL A 400 -28.53 -0.16 9.34
CA VAL A 400 -29.81 -0.63 8.78
C VAL A 400 -31.00 0.25 9.14
N THR A 401 -30.94 0.97 10.27
CA THR A 401 -32.09 1.73 10.76
C THR A 401 -32.03 3.19 10.30
N PRO A 402 -32.96 3.66 9.45
CA PRO A 402 -33.00 5.06 9.03
C PRO A 402 -33.51 5.99 10.14
N TYR A 403 -33.16 7.28 10.06
CA TYR A 403 -33.82 8.31 10.87
C TYR A 403 -35.31 8.50 10.49
N PRO A 404 -36.13 9.09 11.39
CA PRO A 404 -37.57 9.26 11.14
C PRO A 404 -37.94 10.09 9.91
N ASP A 405 -37.04 10.96 9.44
CA ASP A 405 -37.24 11.83 8.27
C ASP A 405 -36.68 11.24 6.96
N PHE A 406 -36.10 10.04 7.00
CA PHE A 406 -35.55 9.33 5.85
C PHE A 406 -36.36 8.06 5.52
N ASP A 407 -37.29 8.16 4.57
CA ASP A 407 -38.05 7.01 4.08
C ASP A 407 -37.24 6.25 3.02
N ILE A 408 -36.39 5.32 3.50
CA ILE A 408 -35.51 4.51 2.65
C ILE A 408 -36.27 3.72 1.59
N LYS A 409 -37.49 3.27 1.89
CA LYS A 409 -38.28 2.49 0.93
C LYS A 409 -38.80 3.39 -0.19
N TYR A 410 -39.44 4.49 0.17
CA TYR A 410 -39.95 5.47 -0.80
C TYR A 410 -38.83 6.03 -1.67
N LEU A 411 -37.71 6.45 -1.08
CA LEU A 411 -36.61 7.06 -1.81
C LEU A 411 -35.98 6.11 -2.81
N ASN A 412 -35.88 4.84 -2.46
CA ASN A 412 -35.32 3.82 -3.35
C ASN A 412 -36.27 3.50 -4.52
N GLU A 413 -37.57 3.32 -4.23
CA GLU A 413 -38.60 3.20 -5.27
C GLU A 413 -38.62 4.42 -6.20
N TYR A 414 -38.50 5.61 -5.64
CA TYR A 414 -38.47 6.86 -6.41
C TYR A 414 -37.19 7.00 -7.25
N ALA A 415 -36.02 6.65 -6.70
CA ALA A 415 -34.76 6.64 -7.44
C ALA A 415 -34.88 5.72 -8.67
N HIS A 416 -35.34 4.49 -8.49
CA HIS A 416 -35.53 3.55 -9.59
C HIS A 416 -36.56 4.02 -10.61
N PHE A 417 -37.69 4.59 -10.17
CA PHE A 417 -38.67 5.21 -11.07
C PHE A 417 -38.04 6.32 -11.94
N ARG A 418 -37.03 7.02 -11.42
CA ARG A 418 -36.28 8.08 -12.11
C ARG A 418 -35.04 7.59 -12.86
N GLY A 419 -34.79 6.28 -12.88
CA GLY A 419 -33.61 5.69 -13.54
C GLY A 419 -32.29 5.95 -12.82
N VAL A 420 -32.34 6.21 -11.51
CA VAL A 420 -31.21 6.51 -10.62
C VAL A 420 -31.15 5.44 -9.51
N LYS A 421 -29.98 5.21 -8.91
CA LYS A 421 -29.86 4.36 -7.71
C LYS A 421 -29.43 5.18 -6.49
N LEU A 422 -29.72 4.68 -5.29
CA LEU A 422 -29.13 5.24 -4.07
C LEU A 422 -27.79 4.56 -3.80
N MET A 423 -26.79 5.37 -3.46
CA MET A 423 -25.51 4.91 -2.95
C MET A 423 -25.56 4.98 -1.41
N ILE A 424 -25.60 3.81 -0.78
CA ILE A 424 -25.65 3.67 0.68
C ILE A 424 -24.28 4.02 1.27
N HIS A 425 -24.29 4.72 2.41
CA HIS A 425 -23.11 5.12 3.16
C HIS A 425 -22.95 4.31 4.44
N HIS A 426 -21.75 3.76 4.68
CA HIS A 426 -21.36 3.06 5.92
C HIS A 426 -20.10 3.71 6.54
N GLU A 427 -20.28 4.85 7.21
CA GLU A 427 -19.28 5.38 8.16
C GLU A 427 -19.21 4.44 9.38
N THR A 428 -18.00 4.18 9.88
CA THR A 428 -17.78 3.22 10.98
C THR A 428 -17.28 3.88 12.27
N SER A 429 -16.88 5.16 12.21
CA SER A 429 -16.25 5.91 13.29
C SER A 429 -15.02 5.22 13.88
N GLY A 430 -14.31 4.43 13.09
CA GLY A 430 -13.19 3.61 13.52
C GLY A 430 -13.54 2.34 14.30
N SER A 431 -14.84 2.00 14.48
CA SER A 431 -15.25 0.74 15.15
C SER A 431 -15.45 -0.40 14.15
N THR A 432 -14.34 -1.01 13.73
CA THR A 432 -14.33 -2.12 12.77
C THR A 432 -15.08 -3.36 13.29
N THR A 433 -14.90 -3.72 14.56
CA THR A 433 -15.58 -4.89 15.17
C THR A 433 -17.10 -4.74 15.16
N ASN A 434 -17.61 -3.52 15.41
CA ASN A 434 -19.04 -3.26 15.31
C ASN A 434 -19.54 -3.41 13.88
N TYR A 435 -18.79 -2.92 12.89
CA TYR A 435 -19.16 -3.06 11.48
C TYR A 435 -19.19 -4.52 11.03
N GLU A 436 -18.18 -5.32 11.38
CA GLU A 436 -18.13 -6.75 11.05
C GLU A 436 -19.35 -7.52 11.58
N ARG A 437 -19.81 -7.21 12.80
CA ARG A 437 -21.00 -7.83 13.39
C ARG A 437 -22.29 -7.52 12.65
N HIS A 438 -22.36 -6.40 11.94
CA HIS A 438 -23.55 -5.94 11.22
C HIS A 438 -23.44 -6.11 9.69
N LEU A 439 -22.29 -6.53 9.18
CA LEU A 439 -21.98 -6.53 7.75
C LEU A 439 -22.99 -7.32 6.91
N GLU A 440 -23.41 -8.49 7.39
CA GLU A 440 -24.38 -9.33 6.68
C GLU A 440 -25.76 -8.67 6.56
N GLU A 441 -26.29 -8.12 7.66
CA GLU A 441 -27.60 -7.45 7.64
C GLU A 441 -27.55 -6.13 6.85
N ALA A 442 -26.44 -5.38 6.94
CA ALA A 442 -26.22 -4.18 6.13
C ALA A 442 -26.22 -4.52 4.62
N TYR A 443 -25.50 -5.57 4.21
CA TYR A 443 -25.49 -6.02 2.82
C TYR A 443 -26.81 -6.64 2.38
N LYS A 444 -27.58 -7.24 3.28
CA LYS A 444 -28.92 -7.74 2.98
C LYS A 444 -29.89 -6.59 2.69
N LEU A 445 -29.82 -5.49 3.45
CA LEU A 445 -30.56 -4.25 3.14
C LEU A 445 -30.20 -3.75 1.73
N MET A 446 -28.90 -3.66 1.41
CA MET A 446 -28.42 -3.23 0.09
C MET A 446 -28.82 -4.16 -1.07
N ARG A 447 -29.14 -5.43 -0.79
CA ARG A 447 -29.57 -6.43 -1.77
C ARG A 447 -31.09 -6.55 -1.91
N MET A 448 -31.87 -5.86 -1.08
CA MET A 448 -33.33 -5.95 -1.17
C MET A 448 -33.79 -5.64 -2.60
N PRO A 449 -34.85 -6.27 -3.13
CA PRO A 449 -35.35 -6.04 -4.49
C PRO A 449 -35.65 -4.56 -4.77
N VAL A 450 -35.88 -3.79 -3.72
CA VAL A 450 -36.00 -2.34 -3.77
C VAL A 450 -34.75 -1.69 -4.39
N PHE A 451 -33.54 -2.25 -4.27
CA PHE A 451 -32.23 -1.76 -4.80
C PHE A 451 -31.71 -2.51 -6.04
N ARG A 452 -32.42 -3.55 -6.51
CA ARG A 452 -32.02 -4.37 -7.67
C ARG A 452 -33.23 -4.67 -8.56
N TYR A 453 -33.43 -3.86 -9.58
CA TYR A 453 -34.03 -4.35 -10.82
C TYR A 453 -33.09 -4.08 -11.98
N SER A 454 -33.04 -5.10 -12.84
CA SER A 454 -32.17 -5.37 -14.01
C SER A 454 -32.00 -4.20 -14.97
#